data_AF-A0A7V5SSY6-F1
#
_entry.id   AF-A0A7V5SSY6-F1
#
_cell.length_a   1.000
_cell.length_b   1.000
_cell.length_c   1.000
_cell.angle_alpha   90.00
_cell.angle_beta   90.00
_cell.angle_gamma   90.00
#
_symmetry.space_group_name_H-M   'P 1'
#
loop_
_entity.id
_entity.type
_entity.pdbx_description
1 polymer ?
#
loop_
_entity_poly.entity_id
_entity_poly.type
_entity_poly.pdbx_seq_one_letter_code
_entity_poly.pdbx_strand_id
1 'polypeptide(L)' 'IKRLKDLEDLALSYPGVQKTYAIQAGRELRVIVGSDKVSDKEAEQLANDISRKIQTEMTYPGQIKITVIRETRAISFAK' A
#
# COMPACT_ATOMS: atom_id res chain seq x y z
N ILE A 1 16.43 -8.02 1.50
CA ILE A 1 15.75 -7.27 2.59
C ILE A 1 15.60 -5.79 2.24
N LYS A 2 16.67 -5.04 1.88
CA LYS A 2 16.60 -3.61 1.50
C LYS A 2 15.47 -3.27 0.50
N ARG A 3 15.40 -3.97 -0.62
CA ARG A 3 14.41 -3.70 -1.70
C ARG A 3 12.93 -3.78 -1.30
N LEU A 4 12.58 -4.68 -0.37
CA LEU A 4 11.20 -4.82 0.10
C LEU A 4 10.81 -3.64 0.97
N LYS A 5 11.77 -3.18 1.78
CA LYS A 5 11.59 -2.00 2.62
C LYS A 5 11.47 -0.73 1.78
N ASP A 6 12.26 -0.62 0.71
CA ASP A 6 12.15 0.51 -0.24
C ASP A 6 10.76 0.56 -0.90
N LEU A 7 10.18 -0.60 -1.26
CA LEU A 7 8.79 -0.71 -1.77
C LEU A 7 7.76 -0.25 -0.74
N GLU A 8 7.93 -0.69 0.51
CA GLU A 8 7.04 -0.33 1.62
C GLU A 8 7.11 1.16 1.92
N ASP A 9 8.31 1.74 2.00
CA ASP A 9 8.56 3.16 2.27
C ASP A 9 8.02 4.05 1.13
N LEU A 10 8.17 3.62 -0.13
CA LEU A 10 7.62 4.33 -1.28
C LEU A 10 6.10 4.44 -1.17
N ALA A 11 5.41 3.35 -0.88
CA ALA A 11 3.97 3.38 -0.71
C ALA A 11 3.54 4.11 0.57
N LEU A 12 4.34 4.07 1.64
CA LEU A 12 4.09 4.79 2.89
C LEU A 12 4.17 6.32 2.72
N SER A 13 4.92 6.80 1.73
CA SER A 13 5.06 8.23 1.43
C SER A 13 3.79 8.89 0.90
N TYR A 14 2.81 8.10 0.44
CA TYR A 14 1.56 8.63 -0.09
C TYR A 14 0.62 9.09 1.02
N PRO A 15 -0.05 10.25 0.86
CA PRO A 15 -0.99 10.76 1.85
C PRO A 15 -2.17 9.80 2.05
N GLY A 16 -2.57 9.59 3.30
CA GLY A 16 -3.67 8.69 3.66
C GLY A 16 -3.27 7.22 3.86
N VAL A 17 -2.04 6.83 3.49
CA VAL A 17 -1.48 5.51 3.79
C VAL A 17 -1.08 5.44 5.25
N GLN A 18 -1.57 4.42 5.94
CA GLN A 18 -1.25 4.16 7.35
C GLN A 18 -0.18 3.09 7.51
N LYS A 19 -0.26 2.02 6.71
CA LYS A 19 0.67 0.89 6.77
C LYS A 19 0.85 0.27 5.40
N THR A 20 2.03 -0.28 5.15
CA THR A 20 2.36 -1.01 3.92
C THR A 20 3.03 -2.32 4.28
N TYR A 21 2.75 -3.36 3.49
CA TYR A 21 3.27 -4.70 3.70
C TYR A 21 3.61 -5.34 2.36
N ALA A 22 4.87 -5.70 2.17
CA ALA A 22 5.30 -6.54 1.05
C ALA A 22 5.09 -8.02 1.41
N ILE A 23 4.23 -8.70 0.64
CA ILE A 23 3.84 -10.11 0.83
C ILE A 23 4.38 -10.93 -0.36
N GLN A 24 4.41 -12.26 -0.20
CA GLN A 24 4.81 -13.20 -1.26
C GLN A 24 6.20 -12.89 -1.85
N ALA A 25 7.17 -12.65 -0.99
CA ALA A 25 8.54 -12.27 -1.37
C ALA A 25 8.61 -10.99 -2.25
N GLY A 26 7.65 -10.07 -2.09
CA GLY A 26 7.59 -8.81 -2.82
C GLY A 26 6.83 -8.87 -4.14
N ARG A 27 6.04 -9.92 -4.38
CA ARG A 27 5.13 -10.00 -5.53
C ARG A 27 3.73 -9.46 -5.25
N GLU A 28 3.42 -9.19 -3.98
CA GLU A 28 2.21 -8.46 -3.60
C GLU A 28 2.59 -7.33 -2.64
N LEU A 29 2.05 -6.13 -2.87
CA LEU A 29 2.17 -4.99 -1.97
C LEU A 29 0.78 -4.63 -1.47
N ARG A 30 0.59 -4.76 -0.16
CA ARG A 30 -0.66 -4.43 0.52
C ARG A 30 -0.52 -3.08 1.21
N VAL A 31 -1.42 -2.17 0.87
CA VAL A 31 -1.42 -0.78 1.35
C VAL A 31 -2.69 -0.58 2.16
N ILE A 32 -2.56 -0.22 3.43
CA ILE A 32 -3.68 0.05 4.31
C ILE A 32 -3.86 1.55 4.42
N VAL A 33 -5.07 2.02 4.11
CA VAL A 33 -5.47 3.42 4.21
C VAL A 33 -6.61 3.60 5.20
N GLY A 34 -6.72 4.80 5.78
CA GLY A 34 -7.86 5.14 6.63
C GLY A 34 -9.13 5.34 5.81
N SER A 35 -10.21 4.65 6.18
CA SER A 35 -11.50 4.80 5.52
C SER A 35 -12.10 6.21 5.65
N ASP A 36 -11.67 6.97 6.67
CA ASP A 36 -12.05 8.35 6.96
C ASP A 36 -11.30 9.38 6.10
N LYS A 37 -10.14 9.03 5.56
CA LYS A 37 -9.24 9.96 4.83
C LYS A 37 -9.19 9.71 3.33
N VAL A 38 -9.57 8.53 2.88
CA VAL A 38 -9.44 8.09 1.49
C VAL A 38 -10.77 7.53 1.02
N SER A 39 -11.32 8.11 -0.05
CA SER A 39 -12.52 7.60 -0.74
C SER A 39 -12.20 6.38 -1.61
N ASP A 40 -13.23 5.68 -2.08
CA ASP A 40 -13.05 4.52 -2.99
C ASP A 40 -12.30 4.91 -4.26
N LYS A 41 -12.64 6.05 -4.86
CA LYS A 41 -11.99 6.56 -6.07
C LYS A 41 -10.52 6.91 -5.82
N GLU A 42 -10.22 7.52 -4.68
CA GLU A 42 -8.83 7.82 -4.32
C GLU A 42 -8.03 6.55 -4.03
N ALA A 43 -8.64 5.52 -3.44
CA ALA A 43 -7.99 4.23 -3.22
C ALA A 43 -7.64 3.52 -4.54
N GLU A 44 -8.54 3.56 -5.53
CA GLU A 44 -8.27 3.06 -6.89
C GLU A 44 -7.13 3.84 -7.56
N GLN A 45 -7.18 5.17 -7.47
CA GLN A 45 -6.13 6.03 -8.04
C GLN A 45 -4.77 5.75 -7.37
N LEU A 46 -4.75 5.61 -6.05
CA LEU A 46 -3.56 5.29 -5.28
C LEU A 46 -2.93 3.96 -5.70
N ALA A 47 -3.74 2.92 -5.91
CA ALA A 47 -3.25 1.63 -6.38
C ALA A 47 -2.55 1.76 -7.75
N ASN A 48 -3.16 2.51 -8.66
CA ASN A 48 -2.61 2.78 -9.99
C ASN A 48 -1.32 3.60 -9.92
N ASP A 49 -1.29 4.67 -9.13
CA ASP A 49 -0.14 5.56 -9.00
C ASP A 49 1.06 4.84 -8.39
N ILE A 50 0.84 4.04 -7.34
CA ILE A 50 1.88 3.20 -6.73
C ILE A 50 2.41 2.19 -7.75
N SER A 51 1.52 1.54 -8.52
CA SER A 51 1.94 0.57 -9.54
C SER A 51 2.86 1.20 -10.60
N ARG A 52 2.51 2.40 -11.08
CA ARG A 52 3.30 3.16 -12.07
C ARG A 52 4.62 3.63 -11.48
N LYS A 53 4.61 4.11 -10.25
CA LYS A 53 5.80 4.60 -9.55
C LYS A 53 6.80 3.47 -9.36
N ILE A 54 6.34 2.30 -8.92
CA ILE A 54 7.18 1.10 -8.80
C ILE A 54 7.74 0.70 -10.16
N GLN A 55 6.93 0.67 -11.21
CA GLN A 55 7.39 0.33 -12.56
C GLN A 55 8.47 1.29 -13.09
N THR A 56 8.40 2.57 -12.70
CA THR A 56 9.31 3.62 -13.18
C THR A 56 10.60 3.70 -12.36
N GLU A 57 10.52 3.61 -11.04
CA GLU A 57 11.67 3.77 -10.14
C GLU A 57 12.38 2.47 -9.80
N MET A 58 11.69 1.33 -9.94
CA MET A 58 12.22 0.02 -9.58
C MET A 58 12.06 -0.96 -10.74
N THR A 59 13.17 -1.44 -11.31
CA THR A 59 13.13 -2.51 -12.29
C THR A 59 12.85 -3.83 -11.59
N TYR A 60 11.57 -4.18 -11.42
CA TYR A 60 11.16 -5.48 -10.88
C TYR A 60 10.86 -6.46 -12.02
N PRO A 61 11.54 -7.63 -12.08
CA PRO A 61 11.22 -8.62 -13.07
C PRO A 61 9.88 -9.29 -12.72
N GLY A 62 8.88 -9.04 -13.56
CA GLY A 62 7.54 -9.63 -13.45
C GLY A 62 6.49 -8.65 -12.93
N GLN A 63 5.29 -9.18 -12.69
CA GLN A 63 4.16 -8.39 -12.20
C GLN A 63 4.16 -8.38 -10.67
N ILE A 64 3.91 -7.20 -10.11
CA ILE A 64 3.61 -7.02 -8.69
C ILE A 64 2.12 -6.69 -8.59
N LYS A 65 1.42 -7.36 -7.69
CA LYS A 65 0.03 -7.07 -7.37
C LYS A 65 -0.04 -6.00 -6.28
N ILE A 66 -0.66 -4.87 -6.57
CA ILE A 66 -0.90 -3.82 -5.57
C ILE A 66 -2.34 -3.98 -5.07
N THR A 67 -2.54 -4.01 -3.75
CA THR A 67 -3.87 -4.08 -3.14
C THR A 67 -4.00 -3.00 -2.09
N VAL A 68 -4.91 -2.05 -2.32
CA VAL A 68 -5.25 -1.00 -1.35
C VAL A 68 -6.46 -1.46 -0.55
N ILE A 69 -6.35 -1.44 0.77
CA ILE A 69 -7.39 -1.83 1.70
C ILE A 69 -7.75 -0.61 2.54
N ARG A 70 -9.03 -0.19 2.45
CA ARG A 70 -9.59 0.80 3.36
C ARG A 70 -9.96 0.10 4.66
N GLU A 71 -9.37 0.53 5.77
CA GLU A 71 -9.56 -0.06 7.09
C GLU A 71 -10.27 0.91 8.03
N THR A 72 -11.33 0.42 8.70
CA THR A 72 -11.94 1.07 9.86
C THR A 72 -11.65 0.20 11.08
N ARG A 73 -11.00 0.75 12.11
CA ARG A 73 -10.77 0.03 13.38
C ARG A 73 -11.68 0.59 14.46
N ALA A 74 -12.50 -0.27 15.04
CA ALA A 74 -13.24 0.02 16.27
C ALA A 74 -12.59 -0.76 17.42
N ILE A 75 -12.27 -0.08 18.52
CA ILE A 75 -11.64 -0.68 19.70
C ILE A 75 -12.57 -0.40 20.89
N SER A 76 -12.97 -1.45 21.59
CA SER A 76 -13.79 -1.37 22.80
C SER A 76 -13.12 -2.17 23.91
N PHE A 77 -13.10 -1.62 25.12
CA PHE A 77 -12.56 -2.30 26.30
C PHE A 77 -13.70 -2.72 27.22
N ALA A 78 -13.72 -3.98 27.62
CA ALA A 78 -14.53 -4.46 28.73
C ALA A 78 -13.70 -4.39 30.01
N LYS A 79 -14.34 -4.11 31.14
CA LYS A 79 -13.73 -4.17 32.47
C LYS A 79 -14.13 -5.46 33.16
#